data_AF-D7TGF2-F1
#
_entry.id   AF-D7TGF2-F1
#
_cell.length_a   1.000
_cell.length_b   1.000
_cell.length_c   1.000
_cell.angle_alpha   90.00
_cell.angle_beta   90.00
_cell.angle_gamma   90.00
#
_symmetry.space_group_name_H-M   'P 1'
#
loop_
_entity.id
_entity.type
_entity.pdbx_description
1 polymer ?
#
loop_
_entity_poly.entity_id
_entity_poly.type
_entity_poly.pdbx_seq_one_letter_code
_entity_poly.pdbx_strand_id
1 'polypeptide(L)'
;MVEDVDLLIRRAERCLEAGADMIMIDADDVCKYADSVRADVIAKVIGRLGLEKTMFEASSAQTSEWFIKHYGPKVNLFVDHSQVMDLECLRGRNLGINHTSVLGSSYFLF
;
A
#
# COMPACT_ATOMS: atom_id res chain seq x y z
N MET A 1 -9.66 -5.81 20.45
CA MET A 1 -9.47 -5.78 18.98
C MET A 1 -10.11 -4.56 18.29
N VAL A 2 -11.34 -4.11 18.62
CA VAL A 2 -11.89 -2.85 18.07
C VAL A 2 -11.28 -1.61 18.73
N GLU A 3 -11.07 -1.65 20.05
CA GLU A 3 -10.44 -0.55 20.81
C GLU A 3 -9.02 -0.23 20.32
N ASP A 4 -8.28 -1.23 19.82
CA ASP A 4 -6.91 -1.07 19.35
C ASP A 4 -6.83 -0.20 18.07
N VAL A 5 -7.81 -0.33 17.18
CA VAL A 5 -7.85 0.44 15.91
C VAL A 5 -8.22 1.89 16.17
N ASP A 6 -9.18 2.16 17.06
CA ASP A 6 -9.52 3.53 17.41
C ASP A 6 -8.38 4.24 18.16
N LEU A 7 -7.65 3.50 19.00
CA LEU A 7 -6.44 4.02 19.63
C LEU A 7 -5.35 4.35 18.59
N LEU A 8 -5.16 3.48 17.60
CA LEU A 8 -4.23 3.70 16.49
C LEU A 8 -4.60 4.97 15.70
N ILE A 9 -5.87 5.12 15.31
CA ILE A 9 -6.34 6.30 14.56
C ILE A 9 -6.13 7.58 15.38
N ARG A 10 -6.48 7.58 16.67
CA ARG A 10 -6.27 8.76 17.53
C ARG A 10 -4.80 9.14 17.69
N ARG A 11 -3.90 8.15 17.70
CA ARG A 11 -2.44 8.41 17.72
C ARG A 11 -1.99 9.04 16.40
N ALA A 12 -2.46 8.49 15.28
CA ALA A 12 -2.16 9.01 13.94
C ALA A 12 -2.69 10.45 13.76
N GLU A 13 -3.91 10.75 14.22
CA GLU A 13 -4.48 12.11 14.21
C GLU A 13 -3.58 13.09 14.96
N ARG A 14 -3.13 12.74 16.19
CA ARG A 14 -2.21 13.58 16.95
C ARG A 14 -0.84 13.76 16.27
N CYS A 15 -0.35 12.76 15.54
CA CYS A 15 0.87 12.89 14.76
C CYS A 15 0.69 13.90 13.61
N LEU A 16 -0.44 13.85 12.91
CA LEU A 16 -0.77 14.84 11.87
C LEU A 16 -0.92 16.25 12.46
N GLU A 17 -1.58 16.39 13.60
CA GLU A 17 -1.71 17.66 14.34
C GLU A 17 -0.35 18.22 14.80
N ALA A 18 0.60 17.34 15.14
CA ALA A 18 1.96 17.72 15.50
C ALA A 18 2.84 18.11 14.30
N GLY A 19 2.31 18.03 13.07
CA GLY A 19 3.00 18.45 11.84
C GLY A 19 3.55 17.31 10.99
N ALA A 20 3.19 16.04 11.25
CA ALA A 20 3.53 14.96 10.33
C ALA A 20 2.77 15.14 9.00
N ASP A 21 3.48 15.03 7.89
CA ASP A 21 2.85 15.17 6.56
C ASP A 21 1.94 14.00 6.20
N MET A 22 2.28 12.80 6.66
CA MET A 22 1.64 11.53 6.31
C MET A 22 1.96 10.45 7.34
N ILE A 23 1.05 9.48 7.49
CA ILE A 23 1.16 8.36 8.42
C ILE A 23 1.41 7.08 7.62
N MET A 24 2.54 6.42 7.89
CA MET A 24 2.82 5.08 7.37
C MET A 24 2.17 4.04 8.28
N ILE A 25 1.38 3.15 7.68
CA ILE A 25 0.71 2.03 8.34
C ILE A 25 1.38 0.75 7.86
N ASP A 26 2.04 0.06 8.79
CA ASP A 26 2.44 -1.32 8.60
C ASP A 26 1.17 -2.15 8.41
N ALA A 27 0.98 -2.63 7.19
CA ALA A 27 -0.18 -3.40 6.77
C ALA A 27 0.15 -4.88 6.65
N ASP A 28 1.40 -5.31 6.92
CA ASP A 28 1.78 -6.72 6.82
C ASP A 28 1.04 -7.56 7.87
N ASP A 29 0.86 -7.03 9.09
CA ASP A 29 0.02 -7.68 10.11
C ASP A 29 -1.49 -7.58 9.83
N VAL A 30 -1.90 -6.68 8.92
CA VAL A 30 -3.30 -6.46 8.51
C VAL A 30 -3.67 -7.35 7.30
N CYS A 31 -2.68 -7.76 6.51
CA CYS A 31 -2.82 -8.57 5.30
C CYS A 31 -2.47 -10.07 5.48
N LYS A 32 -1.97 -10.49 6.65
CA LYS A 32 -1.53 -11.89 6.92
C LYS A 32 -2.63 -12.97 6.93
N TYR A 33 -3.90 -12.60 7.01
CA TYR A 33 -5.00 -13.58 7.06
C TYR A 33 -5.69 -13.73 5.71
N ALA A 34 -5.49 -14.90 5.10
CA ALA A 34 -5.81 -15.23 3.71
C ALA A 34 -7.31 -15.21 3.32
N ASP A 35 -8.24 -14.96 4.25
CA ASP A 35 -9.68 -14.99 3.95
C ASP A 35 -10.35 -13.60 3.95
N SER A 36 -9.69 -12.57 4.50
CA SER A 36 -10.02 -11.18 4.19
C SER A 36 -8.87 -10.28 4.64
N VAL A 37 -8.34 -9.47 3.70
CA VAL A 37 -7.71 -8.20 4.07
C VAL A 37 -8.68 -7.53 5.04
N ARG A 38 -8.22 -7.01 6.19
CA ARG A 38 -9.08 -6.21 7.08
C ARG A 38 -9.41 -4.86 6.42
N ALA A 39 -10.13 -4.95 5.31
CA ALA A 39 -10.58 -3.86 4.48
C ALA A 39 -11.49 -2.92 5.28
N ASP A 40 -12.19 -3.45 6.29
CA ASP A 40 -12.92 -2.70 7.29
C ASP A 40 -12.00 -1.76 8.09
N VAL A 41 -10.84 -2.26 8.53
CA VAL A 41 -9.85 -1.45 9.26
C VAL A 41 -9.17 -0.44 8.34
N ILE A 42 -8.75 -0.86 7.14
CA ILE A 42 -8.13 0.03 6.16
C ILE A 42 -9.13 1.14 5.76
N ALA A 43 -10.38 0.79 5.48
CA ALA A 43 -11.43 1.76 5.17
C ALA A 43 -11.69 2.71 6.34
N LYS A 44 -11.67 2.22 7.58
CA LYS A 44 -11.83 3.06 8.78
C LYS A 44 -10.67 4.05 8.94
N VAL A 45 -9.44 3.60 8.71
CA VAL A 45 -8.24 4.45 8.75
C VAL A 45 -8.31 5.53 7.67
N ILE A 46 -8.55 5.13 6.41
CA ILE A 46 -8.65 6.06 5.28
C ILE A 46 -9.82 7.05 5.48
N GLY A 47 -10.96 6.58 5.96
CA GLY A 47 -12.13 7.42 6.22
C GLY A 47 -11.92 8.47 7.32
N ARG A 48 -10.93 8.26 8.20
CA ARG A 48 -10.60 9.18 9.31
C ARG A 48 -9.41 10.07 9.01
N LEU A 49 -8.35 9.52 8.42
CA LEU A 49 -7.10 10.23 8.18
C LEU A 49 -7.00 10.85 6.79
N GLY A 50 -7.75 10.33 5.80
CA GLY A 50 -7.60 10.68 4.39
C GLY A 50 -6.62 9.75 3.66
N LEU A 51 -6.89 9.52 2.37
CA LEU A 51 -6.05 8.67 1.51
C LEU A 51 -4.70 9.35 1.22
N GLU A 52 -4.71 10.66 1.07
CA GLU A 52 -3.56 11.50 0.77
C GLU A 52 -2.59 11.65 1.94
N LYS A 53 -3.07 11.42 3.16
CA LYS A 53 -2.29 11.48 4.41
C LYS A 53 -1.89 10.11 4.95
N THR A 54 -2.19 9.04 4.22
CA THR A 54 -1.86 7.67 4.61
C THR A 54 -0.98 7.01 3.57
N MET A 55 -0.03 6.19 4.02
CA MET A 55 0.82 5.33 3.21
C MET A 55 0.76 3.92 3.79
N PHE A 56 0.48 2.92 2.95
CA PHE A 56 0.36 1.53 3.39
C PHE A 56 1.56 0.72 2.94
N GLU A 57 2.09 -0.11 3.83
CA GLU A 57 3.08 -1.10 3.44
C GLU A 57 2.46 -2.13 2.48
N ALA A 58 3.18 -2.41 1.39
CA ALA A 58 2.81 -3.42 0.44
C ALA A 58 4.05 -4.29 0.16
N SER A 59 4.21 -5.34 0.96
CA SER A 59 5.33 -6.28 0.87
C SER A 59 5.28 -7.22 -0.34
N SER A 60 4.18 -7.23 -1.10
CA SER A 60 4.02 -8.09 -2.28
C SER A 60 3.22 -7.40 -3.39
N ALA A 61 3.43 -7.86 -4.63
CA ALA A 61 2.67 -7.39 -5.79
C ALA A 61 1.15 -7.59 -5.64
N GLN A 62 0.73 -8.67 -4.97
CA GLN A 62 -0.69 -8.94 -4.70
C GLN A 62 -1.29 -7.88 -3.75
N THR A 63 -0.54 -7.47 -2.73
CA THR A 63 -0.95 -6.40 -1.81
C THR A 63 -1.05 -5.07 -2.56
N SER A 64 -0.05 -4.73 -3.39
CA SER A 64 -0.07 -3.52 -4.21
C SER A 64 -1.26 -3.49 -5.17
N GLU A 65 -1.51 -4.60 -5.87
CA GLU A 65 -2.66 -4.73 -6.80
C GLU A 65 -3.99 -4.55 -6.06
N TRP A 66 -4.12 -5.13 -4.87
CA TRP A 66 -5.33 -4.98 -4.05
C TRP A 66 -5.60 -3.51 -3.72
N PHE A 67 -4.60 -2.77 -3.23
CA PHE A 67 -4.76 -1.35 -2.91
C PHE A 67 -5.11 -0.52 -4.16
N ILE A 68 -4.41 -0.75 -5.27
CA ILE A 68 -4.67 -0.03 -6.54
C ILE A 68 -6.08 -0.31 -7.06
N LYS A 69 -6.56 -1.55 -6.93
CA LYS A 69 -7.90 -1.94 -7.37
C LYS A 69 -9.00 -1.26 -6.55
N HIS A 70 -8.80 -1.07 -5.24
CA HIS A 70 -9.82 -0.53 -4.34
C HIS A 70 -9.76 1.00 -4.21
N TYR A 71 -8.57 1.59 -4.20
CA TYR A 71 -8.35 3.02 -3.92
C TYR A 71 -7.76 3.80 -5.12
N GLY A 72 -7.46 3.11 -6.21
CA GLY A 72 -6.94 3.70 -7.44
C GLY A 72 -5.41 3.76 -7.50
N PRO A 73 -4.84 4.08 -8.68
CA PRO A 73 -3.40 4.03 -8.92
C PRO A 73 -2.60 5.07 -8.12
N LYS A 74 -3.26 6.09 -7.56
CA LYS A 74 -2.61 7.17 -6.78
C LYS A 74 -2.48 6.87 -5.29
N VAL A 75 -2.89 5.69 -4.82
CA VAL A 75 -2.69 5.28 -3.43
C VAL A 75 -1.21 5.29 -3.06
N ASN A 76 -0.86 5.83 -1.89
CA ASN A 76 0.52 5.87 -1.42
C ASN A 76 0.88 4.49 -0.84
N LEU A 77 1.91 3.87 -1.41
CA LEU A 77 2.40 2.56 -0.98
C LEU A 77 3.87 2.66 -0.60
N PHE A 78 4.23 2.02 0.50
CA PHE A 78 5.61 1.76 0.90
C PHE A 78 5.99 0.38 0.35
N VAL A 79 6.97 0.33 -0.54
CA VAL A 79 7.43 -0.90 -1.23
C VAL A 79 8.94 -1.00 -1.19
N ASP A 80 9.45 -2.23 -1.31
CA ASP A 80 10.88 -2.45 -1.49
C ASP A 80 11.38 -1.92 -2.85
N HIS A 81 12.65 -1.51 -2.90
CA HIS A 81 13.30 -1.01 -4.11
C HIS A 81 13.18 -1.96 -5.31
N SER A 82 13.17 -3.28 -5.08
CA SER A 82 13.03 -4.29 -6.14
C SER A 82 11.65 -4.33 -6.78
N GLN A 83 10.61 -3.84 -6.07
CA GLN A 83 9.20 -3.93 -6.50
C GLN A 83 8.70 -2.67 -7.23
N VAL A 84 9.54 -1.62 -7.31
CA VAL A 84 9.16 -0.33 -7.89
C VAL A 84 8.67 -0.47 -9.35
N MET A 85 9.34 -1.31 -10.14
CA MET A 85 8.96 -1.52 -11.55
C MET A 85 7.59 -2.20 -11.67
N ASP A 86 7.35 -3.23 -10.86
CA ASP A 86 6.07 -3.96 -10.85
C ASP A 86 4.93 -3.05 -10.38
N LEU A 87 5.18 -2.23 -9.36
CA LEU A 87 4.21 -1.25 -8.87
C LEU A 87 3.80 -0.24 -9.95
N GLU A 88 4.76 0.30 -10.70
CA GLU A 88 4.46 1.27 -11.76
C GLU A 88 3.73 0.61 -12.95
N CYS A 89 4.03 -0.65 -13.26
CA CYS A 89 3.23 -1.45 -14.20
C CYS A 89 1.77 -1.56 -13.76
N LEU A 90 1.52 -1.84 -12.47
CA LEU A 90 0.17 -1.93 -11.91
C LEU A 90 -0.56 -0.58 -11.95
N ARG A 91 0.13 0.54 -11.65
CA ARG A 91 -0.44 1.89 -11.65
C ARG A 91 -0.80 2.40 -13.04
N GLY A 92 0.02 2.11 -14.04
CA GLY A 92 -0.15 2.62 -15.40
C GLY A 92 -1.34 2.02 -16.18
N ARG A 93 -1.93 0.92 -15.71
CA ARG A 93 -2.94 0.11 -16.43
C ARG A 93 -2.62 -0.14 -17.93
N ASN A 94 -1.36 -0.05 -18.37
CA ASN A 94 -0.96 -0.13 -19.78
C ASN A 94 0.57 -0.26 -19.98
N LEU A 95 1.19 -1.27 -19.37
CA LEU A 95 2.41 -1.87 -19.94
C LEU A 95 2.07 -3.27 -20.46
N GLY A 96 1.09 -3.35 -21.36
CA GLY A 96 0.80 -4.53 -22.17
C GLY A 96 0.38 -5.79 -21.40
N ILE A 97 -0.82 -6.29 -21.69
CA ILE A 97 -1.10 -7.72 -21.49
C ILE A 97 -0.12 -8.48 -22.42
N ASN A 98 1.03 -8.87 -21.87
CA ASN A 98 1.97 -9.91 -22.31
C ASN A 98 3.29 -9.74 -21.53
N HIS A 99 3.32 -10.13 -20.26
CA HIS A 99 4.59 -10.45 -19.61
C HIS A 99 5.04 -11.84 -20.09
N THR A 100 5.37 -11.96 -21.38
CA THR A 100 6.57 -12.73 -21.73
C THR A 100 7.71 -11.78 -21.42
N SER A 101 8.38 -12.03 -20.31
CA SER A 101 9.62 -11.38 -19.85
C SER A 101 10.37 -10.62 -20.96
N VAL A 102 10.24 -9.30 -21.00
CA VAL A 102 11.12 -8.44 -21.83
C VAL A 102 12.42 -8.10 -21.08
N LEU A 103 12.50 -8.43 -19.78
CA LEU A 103 13.78 -8.62 -19.11
C LEU A 103 14.32 -10.01 -19.46
N GLY A 104 14.61 -10.19 -20.75
CA GLY A 104 15.66 -11.12 -21.12
C GLY A 104 16.92 -10.71 -20.36
N SER A 105 17.51 -11.70 -19.68
CA SER A 105 18.91 -11.77 -19.28
C SER A 105 19.74 -10.54 -19.67
N SER A 106 20.31 -9.86 -18.66
CA SER A 106 21.47 -8.94 -18.74
C SER A 106 21.22 -7.49 -18.31
N TYR A 107 20.87 -7.22 -17.05
CA TYR A 107 21.14 -5.88 -16.48
C TYR A 107 21.49 -5.91 -14.98
N PHE A 108 22.39 -6.80 -14.57
CA PHE A 108 23.23 -6.59 -13.37
C PHE A 108 24.54 -7.37 -13.54
N LEU A 109 25.43 -6.81 -14.36
CA LEU A 109 26.87 -7.00 -14.24
C LEU A 109 27.43 -5.60 -14.13
N PHE A 110 27.69 -5.16 -12.90
CA PHE A 110 28.86 -4.41 -12.41
C PHE A 110 28.66 -4.17 -10.91
#